data_AF-A0A4Q0SXZ8-F1
#
_entry.id   AF-A0A4Q0SXZ8-F1
#
_cell.length_a   1.000
_cell.length_b   1.000
_cell.length_c   1.000
_cell.angle_alpha   90.00
_cell.angle_beta   90.00
_cell.angle_gamma   90.00
#
_symmetry.space_group_name_H-M   'P 1'
#
loop_
_entity.id
_entity.type
_entity.pdbx_description
1 polymer ?
#
loop_
_entity_poly.entity_id
_entity_poly.type
_entity_poly.pdbx_seq_one_letter_code
_entity_poly.pdbx_strand_id
1 'polypeptide(L)' 'MGMVIAEGEFVAIHGRYTGWAAKPLIAVDIFRVVAGKLVEHWDVMQEEVPPEKTVSGNAMFAPAQ' A
#
# COMPACT_ATOMS: atom_id res chain seq x y z
N MET A 1 5.29 -2.03 8.51
CA MET A 1 4.39 -2.60 7.48
C MET A 1 3.01 -2.03 7.72
N GLY A 2 2.24 -1.75 6.68
CA GLY A 2 0.85 -1.30 6.84
C GLY A 2 -0.10 -2.49 6.96
N MET A 3 -1.28 -2.33 6.37
CA MET A 3 -2.34 -3.34 6.42
C MET A 3 -2.14 -4.40 5.33
N VAL A 4 -2.42 -5.66 5.68
CA VAL A 4 -2.47 -6.78 4.74
C VAL A 4 -3.87 -7.39 4.78
N ILE A 5 -4.48 -7.59 3.62
CA ILE A 5 -5.78 -8.25 3.46
C ILE A 5 -5.56 -9.45 2.53
N ALA A 6 -6.09 -10.62 2.90
CA ALA A 6 -6.04 -11.81 2.08
C ALA A 6 -7.45 -12.38 1.91
N GLU A 7 -7.86 -12.60 0.66
CA GLU A 7 -9.16 -13.16 0.30
C GLU A 7 -9.03 -14.05 -0.95
N GLY A 8 -9.34 -15.33 -0.81
CA GLY A 8 -9.17 -16.31 -1.88
C GLY A 8 -7.72 -16.39 -2.38
N GLU A 9 -7.52 -16.22 -3.69
CA GLU A 9 -6.18 -16.18 -4.29
C GLU A 9 -5.54 -14.78 -4.24
N PHE A 10 -6.21 -13.77 -3.68
CA PHE A 10 -5.71 -12.40 -3.71
C PHE A 10 -5.15 -11.96 -2.36
N VAL A 11 -4.05 -11.21 -2.41
CA VAL A 11 -3.45 -10.50 -1.27
C VAL A 11 -3.30 -9.04 -1.64
N ALA A 12 -3.83 -8.15 -0.81
CA ALA A 12 -3.63 -6.71 -0.93
C ALA A 12 -2.77 -6.19 0.22
N ILE A 13 -1.81 -5.32 -0.08
CA ILE A 13 -0.94 -4.67 0.90
C ILE A 13 -1.08 -3.17 0.73
N HIS A 14 -1.49 -2.47 1.79
CA HIS A 14 -1.42 -1.02 1.87
C HIS A 14 -0.09 -0.63 2.54
N GLY A 15 0.85 -0.07 1.76
CA GLY A 15 2.23 0.14 2.16
C GLY A 15 2.71 1.58 2.01
N ARG A 16 3.76 1.92 2.77
CA ARG A 16 4.52 3.18 2.63
C ARG A 16 5.94 2.85 2.17
N TYR A 17 6.30 3.36 1.00
CA TYR A 17 7.58 3.14 0.34
C TYR A 17 8.46 4.38 0.47
N THR A 18 9.72 4.20 0.87
CA THR A 18 10.68 5.29 1.06
C THR A 18 11.95 5.04 0.24
N GLY A 19 12.63 6.11 -0.18
CA GLY A 19 13.89 6.02 -0.94
C GLY A 19 13.74 5.74 -2.44
N TRP A 20 12.53 5.68 -2.98
CA TRP A 20 12.27 5.45 -4.42
C TRP A 20 11.89 6.71 -5.20
N ALA A 21 11.38 7.73 -4.51
CA ALA A 21 10.99 9.02 -5.08
C ALA A 21 11.38 10.16 -4.13
N ALA A 22 11.17 11.41 -4.57
CA ALA A 22 11.47 12.59 -3.76
C ALA A 22 10.64 12.66 -2.47
N LYS A 23 9.41 12.12 -2.50
CA LYS A 23 8.55 11.92 -1.32
C LYS A 23 8.24 10.43 -1.17
N PRO A 24 7.91 9.96 0.05
CA PRO A 24 7.39 8.62 0.22
C PRO A 24 6.15 8.38 -0.66
N LEU A 25 5.98 7.15 -1.13
CA LEU A 25 4.79 6.74 -1.88
C LEU A 25 3.91 5.88 -0.98
N ILE A 26 2.61 6.16 -1.00
CA ILE A 26 1.59 5.27 -0.43
C ILE A 26 1.00 4.47 -1.58
N ALA A 27 1.02 3.15 -1.45
CA ALA A 27 0.53 2.26 -2.49
C ALA A 27 -0.39 1.18 -1.94
N VAL A 28 -1.28 0.71 -2.80
CA VAL A 28 -1.97 -0.57 -2.64
C VAL A 28 -1.42 -1.51 -3.70
N ASP A 29 -0.66 -2.50 -3.26
CA ASP A 29 -0.22 -3.61 -4.09
C ASP A 29 -1.25 -4.74 -4.01
N ILE A 30 -1.62 -5.30 -5.15
CA ILE A 30 -2.52 -6.44 -5.26
C ILE A 30 -1.77 -7.57 -5.95
N PHE A 31 -1.70 -8.72 -5.29
CA PHE A 31 -1.08 -9.93 -5.82
C PHE A 31 -2.14 -11.00 -5.98
N ARG A 32 -2.06 -11.75 -7.09
CA ARG A 32 -2.73 -13.06 -7.19
C ARG A 32 -1.71 -14.16 -6.91
N VAL A 33 -2.03 -15.03 -5.97
CA VAL A 33 -1.17 -16.10 -5.47
C VAL A 33 -1.80 -17.45 -5.81
N VAL A 34 -1.10 -18.23 -6.64
CA VAL A 34 -1.53 -19.59 -7.03
C VAL A 34 -0.41 -20.56 -6.78
N ALA A 35 -0.73 -21.68 -6.11
CA ALA A 35 0.25 -22.71 -5.74
C ALA A 35 1.50 -22.14 -5.04
N GLY A 36 1.30 -21.16 -4.14
CA GLY A 36 2.36 -20.50 -3.38
C GLY A 36 3.25 -19.55 -4.20
N LYS A 37 2.87 -19.21 -5.43
CA LYS A 37 3.61 -18.28 -6.29
C LYS A 37 2.79 -17.04 -6.60
N LEU A 38 3.44 -15.88 -6.63
CA LEU A 38 2.87 -14.66 -7.19
C LEU A 38 2.81 -14.82 -8.71
N VAL A 39 1.60 -14.90 -9.27
CA VAL A 39 1.38 -15.10 -10.70
C VAL A 39 0.89 -13.84 -11.40
N GLU A 40 0.50 -12.82 -10.63
CA GLU A 40 -0.02 -11.55 -11.13
C GLU A 40 0.20 -10.46 -10.08
N HIS A 41 0.48 -9.24 -10.54
CA HIS A 41 0.72 -8.07 -9.70
C HIS A 41 0.14 -6.82 -10.37
N TRP A 42 -0.53 -6.01 -9.57
CA TRP A 42 -0.96 -4.66 -9.91
C TRP A 42 -0.69 -3.74 -8.74
N ASP A 43 -0.50 -2.46 -9.04
CA ASP A 43 -0.40 -1.43 -8.04
C ASP A 43 -1.16 -0.17 -8.44
N VAL A 44 -1.48 0.62 -7.41
CA VAL A 44 -1.75 2.06 -7.56
C VAL A 44 -0.88 2.76 -6.52
N MET A 45 -0.13 3.76 -6.96
CA MET A 45 0.77 4.54 -6.11
C MET A 45 0.40 6.02 -6.14
N GLN A 46 0.55 6.68 -4.98
CA GLN A 46 0.38 8.11 -4.83
C GLN A 46 1.50 8.69 -3.96
N GLU A 47 1.99 9.90 -4.28
CA GLU A 47 2.85 10.65 -3.34
C GLU A 47 2.15 10.88 -2.01
N GLU A 48 2.85 10.60 -0.92
CA GLU A 48 2.34 10.85 0.43
C GLU A 48 2.04 12.34 0.63
N VAL A 49 0.82 12.62 1.06
CA VAL A 49 0.37 13.95 1.45
C VAL A 49 0.46 14.06 2.99
N PRO A 50 1.17 15.07 3.52
CA PRO A 50 1.22 15.31 4.97
C PRO A 50 -0.19 15.50 5.55
N PRO A 51 -0.49 14.99 6.76
CA PRO A 51 -1.84 15.05 7.35
C PRO A 51 -2.45 16.46 7.35
N GLU A 52 -1.64 17.48 7.64
CA GLU A 52 -2.04 18.89 7.69
C GLU A 52 -2.45 19.47 6.31
N LYS A 53 -2.18 18.75 5.22
CA LYS A 53 -2.60 19.10 3.85
C LYS A 53 -3.72 18.21 3.33
N THR A 54 -4.14 17.19 4.07
CA THR A 54 -5.30 16.36 3.71
C THR A 54 -6.59 17.05 4.15
N VAL A 55 -7.66 16.93 3.35
CA VAL A 55 -8.98 17.49 3.71
C VAL A 55 -9.57 16.81 4.95
N SER A 56 -9.28 15.52 5.16
CA SER A 56 -9.76 14.76 6.32
C SER A 56 -8.98 15.05 7.61
N GLY A 57 -7.80 15.68 7.52
CA GLY A 57 -6.88 15.84 8.65
C GLY A 57 -6.19 14.55 9.10
N ASN A 58 -6.40 13.43 8.41
CA ASN A 58 -5.86 12.12 8.79
C ASN A 58 -4.64 11.76 7.93
N ALA A 59 -3.69 11.02 8.52
CA ALA A 59 -2.57 10.46 7.76
C ALA A 59 -3.06 9.42 6.74
N MET A 60 -2.48 9.43 5.54
CA MET A 60 -2.74 8.39 4.52
C MET A 60 -2.28 7.00 4.99
N PHE A 61 -1.23 6.95 5.81
CA PHE A 61 -0.65 5.72 6.32
C PHE A 61 -0.49 5.80 7.83
N ALA A 62 -0.98 4.77 8.52
CA ALA A 62 -0.65 4.47 9.89
C ALA A 62 -0.07 3.04 9.93
N PRO A 63 1.01 2.78 10.68
CA PRO A 63 1.47 1.42 10.91
C PRO A 63 0.31 0.57 11.46
N ALA A 64 0.17 -0.67 10.98
CA ALA A 64 -0.73 -1.61 11.62
C ALA A 64 -0.29 -1.80 13.10
N GLN A 65 -1.27 -1.87 14.01
CA GLN A 65 -1.03 -2.26 15.41
C GLN A 65 -0.61 -3.72 15.49
#